data_AF-K9D7Q7-F1
#
_entry.id   AF-K9D7Q7-F1
#
_cell.length_a   1.000
_cell.length_b   1.000
_cell.length_c   1.000
_cell.angle_alpha   90.00
_cell.angle_beta   90.00
_cell.angle_gamma   90.00
#
_symmetry.space_group_name_H-M   'P 1'
#
loop_
_entity.id
_entity.type
_entity.pdbx_description
1 polymer ?
#
loop_
_entity_poly.entity_id
_entity_poly.type
_entity_poly.pdbx_seq_one_letter_code
_entity_poly.pdbx_strand_id
1 'polypeptide(L)' 'MPTPGIHEEAGIASAHAGLIMLDGPNGIAITLTASAAEGTGLSLLRAAEQAREQLEKGQTEDFAED' A
#
# COMPACT_ATOMS: atom_id res chain seq x y z
N MET A 1 -11.23 -7.84 13.06
CA MET A 1 -10.45 -6.82 12.34
C MET A 1 -9.48 -7.56 11.43
N PRO A 2 -9.22 -7.12 10.20
CA PRO A 2 -8.13 -7.71 9.42
C PRO A 2 -6.81 -7.52 10.18
N THR A 3 -6.03 -8.58 10.28
CA THR A 3 -4.72 -8.57 10.96
C THR A 3 -3.68 -7.99 10.01
N PRO A 4 -2.84 -7.02 10.43
CA PRO A 4 -1.68 -6.60 9.65
C PRO A 4 -0.75 -7.79 9.39
N GLY A 5 -0.21 -7.88 8.17
CA GLY A 5 0.75 -8.91 7.77
C GLY A 5 1.53 -8.46 6.54
N ILE A 6 2.67 -9.11 6.28
CA ILE A 6 3.46 -8.88 5.05
C ILE A 6 2.78 -9.60 3.90
N HIS A 7 2.59 -8.89 2.78
CA HIS A 7 1.96 -9.42 1.58
C HIS A 7 2.82 -9.15 0.36
N GLU A 8 3.03 -10.19 -0.46
CA GLU A 8 3.76 -10.10 -1.74
C GLU A 8 2.84 -9.74 -2.92
N GLU A 9 1.53 -9.88 -2.74
CA GLU A 9 0.53 -9.57 -3.75
C GLU A 9 0.13 -8.09 -3.70
N ALA A 10 0.04 -7.45 -4.88
CA ALA A 10 -0.41 -6.07 -4.99
C ALA A 10 -1.94 -5.96 -4.75
N GLY A 11 -2.37 -4.83 -4.17
CA GLY A 11 -3.78 -4.47 -4.14
C GLY A 11 -4.30 -4.09 -5.53
N ILE A 12 -5.62 -4.17 -5.72
CA ILE A 12 -6.30 -3.84 -6.98
C ILE A 12 -7.11 -2.55 -6.79
N ALA A 13 -6.92 -1.59 -7.70
CA ALA A 13 -7.72 -0.37 -7.75
C ALA A 13 -8.72 -0.43 -8.91
N SER A 14 -9.99 -0.08 -8.65
CA SER A 14 -11.04 0.01 -9.65
C SER A 14 -11.85 1.31 -9.51
N ALA A 15 -12.39 1.81 -10.63
CA ALA A 15 -13.20 3.02 -10.64
C ALA A 15 -14.70 2.70 -10.72
N HIS A 16 -15.50 3.33 -9.86
CA HIS A 16 -16.95 3.19 -9.84
C HIS A 16 -17.62 4.51 -9.47
N ALA A 17 -18.51 5.01 -10.34
CA ALA A 17 -19.29 6.23 -10.10
C ALA A 17 -18.46 7.48 -9.69
N GLY A 18 -17.26 7.65 -10.27
CA GLY A 18 -16.36 8.77 -9.97
C GLY A 18 -15.53 8.63 -8.68
N LEU A 19 -15.68 7.50 -8.00
CA LEU A 19 -14.87 7.09 -6.85
C LEU A 19 -13.93 5.95 -7.25
N ILE A 20 -12.89 5.76 -6.43
CA ILE A 20 -11.93 4.67 -6.57
C ILE A 20 -12.09 3.72 -5.40
N MET A 21 -12.21 2.43 -5.69
CA MET A 21 -12.14 1.36 -4.69
C MET A 21 -10.75 0.74 -4.76
N LEU A 22 -10.04 0.71 -3.64
CA LEU A 22 -8.77 0.02 -3.48
C LEU A 22 -8.98 -1.20 -2.61
N ASP A 23 -8.84 -2.39 -3.20
CA ASP A 23 -8.91 -3.67 -2.53
C ASP A 23 -7.49 -4.13 -2.17
N GLY A 24 -7.23 -4.28 -0.87
CA GLY A 24 -6.00 -4.93 -0.40
C GLY A 24 -6.00 -6.45 -0.67
N PRO A 25 -4.85 -7.13 -0.61
CA PRO A 25 -4.75 -8.59 -0.82
C PRO A 25 -5.63 -9.43 0.13
N ASN A 26 -6.10 -8.87 1.25
CA ASN A 26 -7.08 -9.49 2.16
C ASN A 26 -8.51 -8.92 2.03
N GLY A 27 -8.83 -8.17 0.97
CA GLY A 27 -10.17 -7.62 0.72
C GLY A 27 -10.54 -6.40 1.57
N ILE A 28 -9.56 -5.66 2.12
CA ILE A 28 -9.85 -4.34 2.70
C ILE A 28 -10.14 -3.38 1.56
N ALA A 29 -11.41 -3.07 1.34
CA ALA A 29 -11.87 -2.10 0.35
C ALA A 29 -11.91 -0.70 0.98
N ILE A 30 -11.02 0.20 0.53
CA ILE A 30 -11.09 1.61 0.87
C ILE A 30 -11.65 2.37 -0.32
N THR A 31 -12.60 3.28 -0.07
CA THR A 31 -13.12 4.18 -1.11
C THR A 31 -12.42 5.53 -1.04
N LEU A 32 -11.90 5.99 -2.18
CA LEU A 32 -11.17 7.24 -2.34
C LEU A 32 -11.82 8.11 -3.41
N THR A 33 -11.66 9.42 -3.30
CA THR A 33 -11.87 10.31 -4.46
C THR A 33 -10.75 10.08 -5.47
N ALA A 34 -10.95 10.49 -6.74
CA ALA A 34 -9.94 10.36 -7.78
C ALA A 34 -8.59 11.01 -7.37
N SER A 35 -8.63 12.24 -6.84
CA SER A 35 -7.42 12.95 -6.41
C SER A 35 -6.74 12.30 -5.20
N ALA A 36 -7.52 11.74 -4.26
CA ALA A 36 -6.95 11.02 -3.13
C ALA A 36 -6.25 9.73 -3.59
N ALA A 37 -6.85 8.98 -4.51
CA ALA A 37 -6.25 7.78 -5.08
C ALA A 37 -4.95 8.07 -5.83
N GLU A 38 -4.90 9.15 -6.62
CA GLU A 38 -3.69 9.60 -7.31
C GLU A 38 -2.57 9.91 -6.30
N GLY A 39 -2.88 10.69 -5.25
CA GLY A 39 -1.94 11.00 -4.19
C GLY A 39 -1.43 9.76 -3.45
N THR A 40 -2.33 8.82 -3.13
CA THR A 40 -1.98 7.53 -2.51
C THR A 40 -1.06 6.72 -3.40
N GLY A 41 -1.37 6.56 -4.70
CA GLY A 41 -0.53 5.82 -5.64
C GLY A 41 0.88 6.40 -5.74
N LEU A 42 1.00 7.72 -5.83
CA LEU A 42 2.31 8.39 -5.86
C LEU A 42 3.09 8.21 -4.56
N SER A 43 2.40 8.28 -3.41
CA SER A 43 3.03 8.03 -2.12
C SER A 43 3.54 6.60 -2.00
N LEU A 44 2.79 5.61 -2.49
CA LEU A 44 3.20 4.21 -2.48
C LEU A 44 4.42 3.95 -3.36
N LEU A 45 4.48 4.55 -4.56
CA LEU A 45 5.64 4.43 -5.45
C LEU A 45 6.91 4.97 -4.79
N ARG A 46 6.84 6.16 -4.17
CA ARG A 46 7.96 6.76 -3.44
C ARG A 46 8.40 5.90 -2.26
N ALA A 47 7.45 5.39 -1.47
CA ALA A 47 7.75 4.51 -0.36
C ALA A 47 8.43 3.20 -0.82
N ALA A 48 7.99 2.64 -1.95
CA ALA A 48 8.60 1.45 -2.53
C ALA A 48 10.06 1.70 -3.00
N GLU A 49 10.36 2.87 -3.55
CA GLU A 49 11.73 3.28 -3.86
C GLU A 49 12.59 3.37 -2.60
N GLN A 50 12.08 4.04 -1.56
CA GLN A 50 12.77 4.17 -0.28
C GLN A 50 13.04 2.81 0.37
N ALA A 51 12.08 1.89 0.35
CA ALA A 51 12.24 0.55 0.90
C ALA A 51 13.35 -0.24 0.18
N ARG A 52 13.44 -0.13 -1.16
CA ARG A 52 14.54 -0.75 -1.91
C ARG A 52 15.89 -0.17 -1.54
N GLU A 53 15.99 1.14 -1.41
CA GLU A 53 17.23 1.78 -0.95
C GLU A 53 17.63 1.33 0.47
N GLN A 54 16.67 1.13 1.36
CA GLN A 54 16.93 0.63 2.72
C GLN A 54 17.47 -0.79 2.70
N LEU A 55 16.90 -1.67 1.87
CA LEU A 55 17.40 -3.03 1.65
C LEU A 55 18.84 -3.03 1.10
N GLU A 56 19.14 -2.17 0.13
CA GLU A 56 20.50 -2.02 -0.42
C GLU A 56 21.50 -1.52 0.64
N LYS A 57 21.06 -0.63 1.53
CA LYS A 57 21.88 -0.09 2.63
C LYS A 57 21.99 -1.03 3.84
N GLY A 58 21.36 -2.21 3.79
CA GLY A 58 21.36 -3.19 4.88
C GLY A 58 20.63 -2.73 6.14
N GLN A 59 19.70 -1.77 6.01
CA GLN A 59 18.90 -1.26 7.11
C GLN A 59 17.66 -2.14 7.30
N THR A 60 17.86 -3.34 7.86
CA THR A 60 16.75 -4.09 8.44
C THR A 60 16.53 -3.56 9.84
N GLU A 61 15.62 -2.60 10.01
CA GLU A 61 15.04 -2.41 11.34
C GLU A 61 14.18 -3.64 11.65
N ASP A 62 14.57 -4.33 12.70
CA ASP A 62 13.86 -5.47 13.27
C ASP A 62 12.50 -4.95 13.76
N PHE A 63 11.44 -5.13 12.96
CA PHE A 63 10.07 -5.00 13.45
C PHE A 63 9.83 -6.18 14.42
N ALA A 64 10.35 -6.05 15.64
CA ALA A 64 10.05 -6.96 16.72
C ALA A 64 8.53 -6.96 16.92
N GLU A 65 7.91 -8.12 16.71
CA GLU A 65 6.54 -8.37 17.14
C GLU A 65 6.52 -8.35 18.67
N ASP A 66 5.99 -7.28 19.27
CA ASP A 66 5.58 -7.24 20.69
C ASP A 66 4.24 -7.96 20.89
#